data_AF-A0A7J2HKL2-F1
#
_entry.id   AF-A0A7J2HKL2-F1
#
_cell.length_a   1.000
_cell.length_b   1.000
_cell.length_c   1.000
_cell.angle_alpha   90.00
_cell.angle_beta   90.00
_cell.angle_gamma   90.00
#
_symmetry.space_group_name_H-M   'P 1'
#
loop_
_entity.id
_entity.type
_entity.pdbx_description
1 polymer ?
#
loop_
_entity_poly.entity_id
_entity_poly.type
_entity_poly.pdbx_seq_one_letter_code
_entity_poly.pdbx_strand_id
1 'polypeptide(L)'
;MNNRLSLWISGVALLSASTILLALIHLKISFPPLPFLTFRFDEIPCVIAFLIFGFKAGLTVAFIEFLTLNLGKPYHVLIGPLMKFLAIVSMLIGFAVADKLWKLKFKEFKRFGITVFLFMGMIFRVSVMAFSTFILYYILFPKLYLPFAKGLLSR
;
A
#
# COMPACT_ATOMS: atom_id res chain seq x y z
N MET A 1 -19.02 -24.55 13.03
CA MET A 1 -18.85 -23.42 12.10
C MET A 1 -17.89 -22.32 12.61
N ASN A 2 -17.47 -22.32 13.88
CA ASN A 2 -16.65 -21.24 14.49
C ASN A 2 -15.14 -21.27 14.17
N ASN A 3 -14.54 -22.42 13.85
CA ASN A 3 -13.07 -22.52 13.69
C ASN A 3 -12.52 -21.73 12.50
N ARG A 4 -13.31 -21.44 11.46
CA ARG A 4 -12.83 -20.67 10.30
C ARG A 4 -12.74 -19.18 10.60
N LEU A 5 -13.66 -18.65 11.43
CA LEU A 5 -13.66 -17.24 11.81
C LEU A 5 -12.56 -16.95 12.81
N SER A 6 -12.36 -17.83 13.81
CA SER A 6 -11.26 -17.66 14.77
C SER A 6 -9.90 -17.67 14.07
N LEU A 7 -9.69 -18.59 13.12
CA LEU A 7 -8.45 -18.67 12.35
C LEU A 7 -8.22 -17.43 11.48
N TRP A 8 -9.28 -16.90 10.87
CA TRP A 8 -9.23 -15.65 10.11
C TRP A 8 -8.84 -14.45 10.99
N ILE A 9 -9.49 -14.30 12.14
CA ILE A 9 -9.23 -13.20 13.08
C ILE A 9 -7.80 -13.29 13.62
N SER A 10 -7.38 -14.46 14.08
CA SER A 10 -6.02 -14.67 14.60
C SER A 10 -4.96 -14.42 13.53
N GLY A 11 -5.19 -14.87 12.29
CA GLY A 11 -4.29 -14.64 11.16
C GLY A 11 -4.16 -13.16 10.80
N VAL A 12 -5.29 -12.45 10.70
CA VAL A 12 -5.31 -11.00 10.45
C VAL A 12 -4.62 -10.23 11.58
N ALA A 13 -4.88 -10.60 12.83
CA ALA A 13 -4.24 -9.96 13.98
C ALA A 13 -2.72 -10.14 13.98
N LEU A 14 -2.23 -11.36 13.70
CA LEU A 14 -0.80 -11.66 13.67
C LEU A 14 -0.08 -10.94 12.52
N LEU A 15 -0.70 -10.89 11.33
CA LEU A 15 -0.15 -10.16 10.18
C LEU A 15 -0.21 -8.64 10.39
N SER A 16 -1.24 -8.13 11.07
CA SER A 16 -1.32 -6.71 11.46
C SER A 16 -0.23 -6.36 12.47
N ALA A 17 -0.03 -7.18 13.51
CA ALA A 17 1.04 -6.98 14.49
C ALA A 17 2.43 -7.00 13.82
N SER A 18 2.65 -7.93 12.89
CA SER A 18 3.89 -8.00 12.11
C SER A 18 4.10 -6.72 11.29
N THR A 19 3.05 -6.26 10.59
CA THR A 19 3.08 -5.01 9.81
C THR A 19 3.49 -3.82 10.68
N ILE A 20 2.88 -3.68 11.86
CA ILE A 20 3.18 -2.60 12.81
C ILE A 20 4.62 -2.69 13.32
N LEU A 21 5.10 -3.89 13.66
CA LEU A 21 6.48 -4.09 14.10
C LEU A 21 7.49 -3.67 13.03
N LEU A 22 7.27 -4.07 11.76
CA LEU A 22 8.13 -3.62 10.65
C LEU A 22 8.07 -2.10 10.45
N ALA A 23 6.89 -1.50 10.61
CA ALA A 23 6.72 -0.06 10.52
C ALA A 23 7.50 0.69 11.63
N LEU A 24 7.52 0.14 12.86
CA LEU A 24 8.23 0.70 14.01
C LEU A 24 9.76 0.53 13.92
N ILE A 25 10.24 -0.58 13.36
CA ILE A 25 11.66 -0.79 13.07
C ILE A 25 12.18 0.21 12.02
N HIS A 26 11.29 0.98 11.39
CA HIS A 26 11.62 1.96 10.36
C HIS A 26 12.44 1.33 9.23
N LEU A 27 12.10 0.10 8.85
CA LEU A 27 12.73 -0.58 7.73
C LEU A 27 12.28 0.09 6.42
N LYS A 28 12.95 1.21 6.11
CA LYS A 28 12.56 2.15 5.09
C LYS A 28 13.79 2.57 4.28
N ILE A 29 13.70 2.47 2.96
CA ILE A 29 14.76 2.89 2.04
C ILE A 29 14.25 4.12 1.30
N SER A 30 14.87 5.27 1.55
CA SER A 30 14.53 6.51 0.84
C SER A 30 15.04 6.45 -0.60
N PHE A 31 14.21 6.90 -1.54
CA PHE A 31 14.61 6.94 -2.93
C PHE A 31 15.61 8.09 -3.17
N PRO A 32 16.80 7.85 -3.76
CA PRO A 32 17.86 8.85 -3.86
C PRO A 32 17.45 10.18 -4.52
N PRO A 33 16.70 10.21 -5.64
CA PRO A 33 16.30 11.48 -6.26
C PRO A 33 15.07 12.13 -5.60
N LEU A 34 14.27 11.38 -4.83
CA LEU A 34 13.02 11.87 -4.22
C LEU A 34 12.94 11.35 -2.78
N PRO A 35 13.59 12.01 -1.79
CA PRO A 35 13.72 11.48 -0.43
C PRO A 35 12.39 11.38 0.34
N PHE A 36 11.34 12.05 -0.13
CA PHE A 36 9.96 11.90 0.36
C PHE A 36 9.28 10.61 -0.09
N LEU A 37 9.81 9.95 -1.13
CA LEU A 37 9.37 8.64 -1.58
C LEU A 37 10.22 7.58 -0.87
N THR A 38 9.63 6.93 0.13
CA THR A 38 10.32 5.91 0.91
C THR A 38 9.70 4.54 0.65
N PHE A 39 10.52 3.59 0.21
CA PHE A 39 10.12 2.19 0.13
C PHE A 39 10.06 1.62 1.54
N ARG A 40 8.93 1.02 1.90
CA ARG A 40 8.75 0.41 3.21
C ARG A 40 8.37 -1.05 3.06
N PHE A 41 9.03 -1.89 3.85
CA PHE A 41 8.81 -3.34 3.84
C PHE A 41 7.63 -3.78 4.71
N ASP A 42 7.09 -2.85 5.50
CA ASP A 42 5.86 -3.03 6.28
C ASP A 42 4.63 -3.36 5.41
N GLU A 43 4.67 -3.14 4.10
CA GLU A 43 3.59 -3.53 3.18
C GLU A 43 3.52 -5.04 2.89
N ILE A 44 4.61 -5.78 3.09
CA ILE A 44 4.70 -7.21 2.73
C ILE A 44 3.68 -8.06 3.48
N PRO A 45 3.54 -7.97 4.82
CA PRO A 45 2.58 -8.81 5.54
C PRO A 45 1.12 -8.48 5.17
N CYS A 46 0.81 -7.25 4.74
CA CYS A 46 -0.50 -6.89 4.22
C CYS A 46 -0.81 -7.60 2.90
N VAL A 47 0.16 -7.68 1.98
CA VAL A 47 0.01 -8.44 0.73
C VAL A 47 -0.14 -9.94 1.02
N ILE A 48 0.62 -10.47 1.99
CA ILE A 48 0.47 -11.86 2.43
C ILE A 48 -0.93 -12.10 3.00
N ALA A 49 -1.48 -11.18 3.79
CA ALA A 49 -2.84 -11.28 4.31
C ALA A 49 -3.88 -11.31 3.18
N PHE A 50 -3.69 -10.49 2.15
CA PHE A 50 -4.50 -10.52 0.94
C PHE A 50 -4.44 -11.88 0.24
N LEU A 51 -3.24 -12.45 0.07
CA LEU A 51 -3.05 -13.71 -0.65
C LEU A 51 -3.62 -14.92 0.11
N ILE A 52 -3.50 -14.96 1.44
CA ILE A 52 -3.95 -16.09 2.27
C ILE A 52 -5.46 -16.00 2.55
N PHE A 53 -5.96 -14.83 2.93
CA PHE A 53 -7.31 -14.66 3.46
C PHE A 53 -8.23 -13.81 2.57
N GLY A 54 -7.71 -13.30 1.44
CA GLY A 54 -8.45 -12.54 0.45
C GLY A 54 -8.48 -11.03 0.67
N PHE A 55 -9.20 -10.32 -0.21
CA PHE A 55 -9.26 -8.86 -0.24
C PHE A 55 -9.67 -8.21 1.09
N LYS A 56 -10.68 -8.78 1.77
CA LYS A 56 -11.17 -8.24 3.04
C LYS A 56 -10.08 -8.23 4.11
N ALA A 57 -9.27 -9.29 4.19
CA ALA A 57 -8.20 -9.40 5.18
C ALA A 57 -7.07 -8.40 4.93
N GLY A 58 -6.62 -8.30 3.67
CA GLY A 58 -5.61 -7.29 3.28
C GLY A 58 -6.07 -5.87 3.62
N LEU A 59 -7.34 -5.55 3.33
CA LEU A 59 -7.91 -4.23 3.62
C LEU A 59 -8.01 -3.95 5.13
N THR A 60 -8.40 -4.96 5.94
CA THR A 60 -8.40 -4.80 7.41
C THR A 60 -7.00 -4.58 7.97
N VAL A 61 -5.98 -5.32 7.48
CA VAL A 61 -4.59 -5.12 7.92
C VAL A 61 -4.10 -3.71 7.56
N ALA A 62 -4.35 -3.27 6.33
CA ALA A 62 -3.99 -1.92 5.88
C ALA A 62 -4.68 -0.82 6.70
N PHE A 63 -5.95 -1.04 7.07
CA PHE A 63 -6.71 -0.10 7.88
C PHE A 63 -6.20 -0.04 9.32
N ILE A 64 -5.90 -1.18 9.93
CA ILE A 64 -5.30 -1.26 11.27
C ILE A 64 -3.95 -0.54 11.27
N GLU A 65 -3.09 -0.80 10.29
CA GLU A 65 -1.80 -0.12 10.16
C GLU A 65 -1.97 1.40 10.02
N PHE A 66 -2.88 1.84 9.15
CA PHE A 66 -3.19 3.26 9.00
C PHE A 66 -3.60 3.87 10.34
N LEU A 67 -4.50 3.23 11.08
CA LEU A 67 -4.95 3.74 12.37
C LEU A 67 -3.79 3.83 13.38
N THR A 68 -2.96 2.78 13.48
CA THR A 68 -1.80 2.76 14.36
C THR A 68 -0.79 3.87 14.03
N LEU A 69 -0.52 4.10 12.73
CA LEU A 69 0.40 5.15 12.30
C LEU A 69 -0.13 6.56 12.56
N ASN A 70 -1.44 6.76 12.52
CA ASN A 70 -2.06 8.05 12.86
C ASN A 70 -2.07 8.31 14.36
N LEU A 71 -2.28 7.28 15.18
CA LEU A 71 -2.28 7.42 16.65
C LEU A 71 -0.88 7.70 17.22
N GLY A 72 0.17 7.23 16.55
CA GLY A 72 1.56 7.37 17.02
C GLY A 72 2.26 8.70 16.69
N LYS A 73 1.63 9.62 15.94
CA LYS A 73 2.26 10.87 15.48
C LYS A 73 1.34 12.08 15.63
N PRO A 74 1.89 13.30 15.87
CA PRO A 74 1.09 14.51 15.95
C PRO A 74 0.30 14.76 14.65
N TYR A 75 -0.91 15.33 14.80
CA TYR A 75 -1.93 15.55 13.76
C TYR A 75 -1.42 16.18 12.45
N HIS A 76 -0.32 16.94 12.48
CA HIS A 76 0.25 17.60 11.31
C HIS A 76 0.93 16.65 10.30
N VAL A 77 1.13 15.37 10.65
CA VAL A 77 1.78 14.36 9.79
C VAL A 77 0.77 13.33 9.26
N LEU A 78 -0.53 13.66 9.22
CA LEU A 78 -1.60 12.75 8.75
C LEU A 78 -1.48 12.37 7.27
N ILE A 79 -0.85 13.23 6.48
CA ILE A 79 -0.79 13.10 5.01
C ILE A 79 0.08 11.91 4.58
N GLY A 80 1.17 11.63 5.30
CA GLY A 80 2.06 10.51 4.99
C GLY A 80 1.38 9.14 5.15
N PRO A 81 0.78 8.83 6.32
CA PRO A 81 -0.01 7.62 6.53
C PRO A 81 -1.18 7.48 5.55
N LEU A 82 -1.88 8.58 5.23
CA LEU A 82 -3.00 8.56 4.30
C LEU A 82 -2.56 8.22 2.88
N MET A 83 -1.48 8.82 2.39
CA MET A 83 -0.91 8.48 1.09
C MET A 83 -0.48 7.03 1.01
N LYS A 84 0.10 6.48 2.10
CA LYS A 84 0.42 5.04 2.15
C LYS A 84 -0.82 4.17 2.07
N PHE A 85 -1.83 4.48 2.88
CA PHE A 85 -3.07 3.72 2.89
C PHE A 85 -3.70 3.69 1.49
N LEU A 86 -3.73 4.83 0.81
CA LEU A 86 -4.24 4.94 -0.55
C LEU A 86 -3.42 4.12 -1.56
N ALA A 87 -2.09 4.09 -1.39
CA ALA A 87 -1.18 3.26 -2.19
C ALA A 87 -1.46 1.76 -2.03
N ILE A 88 -1.66 1.32 -0.79
CA ILE A 88 -1.93 -0.10 -0.49
C ILE A 88 -3.32 -0.47 -1.00
N VAL A 89 -4.35 0.32 -0.70
CA VAL A 89 -5.73 0.04 -1.12
C VAL A 89 -5.84 -0.02 -2.65
N SER A 90 -5.24 0.94 -3.37
CA SER A 90 -5.24 0.92 -4.84
C SER A 90 -4.52 -0.31 -5.41
N MET A 91 -3.39 -0.71 -4.81
CA MET A 91 -2.68 -1.93 -5.18
C MET A 91 -3.54 -3.19 -4.94
N LEU A 92 -4.19 -3.29 -3.77
CA LEU A 92 -5.08 -4.41 -3.44
C LEU A 92 -6.30 -4.48 -4.38
N ILE A 93 -6.82 -3.33 -4.81
CA ILE A 93 -7.89 -3.28 -5.82
C ILE A 93 -7.36 -3.79 -7.17
N GLY A 94 -6.18 -3.35 -7.60
CA GLY A 94 -5.54 -3.85 -8.82
C GLY A 94 -5.34 -5.37 -8.80
N PHE A 95 -4.92 -5.91 -7.67
CA PHE A 95 -4.81 -7.36 -7.41
C PHE A 95 -6.17 -8.07 -7.47
N ALA A 96 -7.21 -7.52 -6.85
CA ALA A 96 -8.55 -8.10 -6.87
C ALA A 96 -9.15 -8.11 -8.29
N VAL A 97 -8.94 -7.03 -9.06
CA VAL A 97 -9.34 -6.94 -10.46
C VAL A 97 -8.60 -7.98 -11.30
N ALA A 98 -7.29 -8.13 -11.11
CA ALA A 98 -6.50 -9.15 -11.81
C ALA A 98 -6.98 -10.58 -11.49
N ASP A 99 -7.23 -10.90 -10.22
CA ASP A 99 -7.75 -12.22 -9.82
C ASP A 99 -9.14 -12.50 -10.43
N LYS A 100 -10.01 -11.48 -10.48
CA LYS A 100 -11.33 -11.61 -11.10
C LYS A 100 -11.26 -11.81 -12.61
N LEU A 101 -10.39 -11.06 -13.32
CA LEU A 101 -10.16 -11.25 -14.75
C LEU A 101 -9.51 -12.62 -15.05
N TRP A 102 -8.60 -13.07 -14.19
CA TRP A 102 -7.90 -14.34 -14.36
C TRP A 102 -8.84 -15.54 -14.22
N LYS A 103 -9.69 -15.54 -13.18
CA LYS A 103 -10.73 -16.55 -12.96
C LYS A 103 -11.72 -16.66 -14.12
N LEU A 104 -11.96 -15.55 -14.83
CA LEU A 104 -12.90 -15.50 -15.97
C LEU A 104 -12.30 -16.00 -17.29
N LYS A 105 -10.98 -15.90 -17.51
CA LYS A 105 -10.39 -16.13 -18.85
C LYS A 105 -9.30 -17.19 -18.96
N PHE A 106 -8.53 -17.51 -17.91
CA PHE A 106 -7.32 -18.33 -18.08
C PHE A 106 -7.10 -19.31 -16.92
N LYS A 107 -7.78 -20.47 -16.98
CA LYS A 107 -7.66 -21.54 -15.97
C LYS A 107 -6.34 -22.34 -16.08
N GLU A 108 -5.65 -22.27 -17.23
CA GLU A 108 -4.55 -23.18 -17.61
C GLU A 108 -3.12 -22.63 -17.39
N PHE A 109 -2.92 -21.30 -17.38
CA PHE A 109 -1.56 -20.70 -17.43
C PHE A 109 -1.04 -20.16 -16.08
N LYS A 110 -0.88 -21.04 -15.08
CA LYS A 110 -0.50 -20.68 -13.70
C LYS A 110 0.72 -19.75 -13.55
N ARG A 111 1.75 -19.83 -14.43
CA ARG A 111 2.98 -19.01 -14.32
C ARG A 111 2.81 -17.59 -14.88
N PHE A 112 2.08 -17.41 -15.97
CA PHE A 112 1.83 -16.06 -16.53
C PHE A 112 0.87 -15.24 -15.67
N GLY A 113 0.00 -15.89 -14.90
CA GLY A 113 -0.96 -15.22 -14.03
C GLY A 113 -0.33 -14.37 -12.92
N ILE A 114 0.79 -14.80 -12.36
CA ILE A 114 1.49 -14.05 -11.31
C ILE A 114 2.09 -12.76 -11.88
N THR A 115 2.69 -12.82 -13.08
CA THR A 115 3.25 -11.63 -13.73
C THR A 115 2.17 -10.61 -14.05
N VAL A 116 1.04 -11.05 -14.62
CA VAL A 116 -0.11 -10.17 -14.93
C VAL A 116 -0.70 -9.57 -13.65
N PHE A 117 -0.80 -10.37 -12.59
CA PHE A 117 -1.29 -9.93 -11.30
C PHE A 117 -0.42 -8.82 -10.70
N LEU A 118 0.90 -9.00 -10.70
CA LEU A 118 1.85 -7.98 -10.22
C LEU A 118 1.82 -6.73 -11.09
N PHE A 119 1.78 -6.88 -12.42
CA PHE A 119 1.69 -5.76 -13.36
C PHE A 119 0.43 -4.93 -13.13
N MET A 120 -0.72 -5.58 -12.97
CA MET A 120 -1.99 -4.89 -12.78
C MET A 120 -2.03 -4.12 -11.45
N GLY A 121 -1.50 -4.73 -10.37
CA GLY A 121 -1.34 -4.03 -9.10
C GLY A 121 -0.40 -2.83 -9.20
N MET A 122 0.70 -2.95 -9.95
CA MET A 122 1.63 -1.85 -10.19
C MET A 122 0.96 -0.70 -10.96
N ILE A 123 0.24 -0.99 -12.05
CA ILE A 123 -0.45 0.02 -12.87
C ILE A 123 -1.47 0.80 -12.03
N PHE A 124 -2.30 0.10 -11.26
CA PHE A 124 -3.29 0.74 -10.39
C PHE A 124 -2.64 1.60 -9.32
N ARG A 125 -1.59 1.09 -8.68
CA ARG A 125 -0.84 1.83 -7.65
C ARG A 125 -0.22 3.11 -8.23
N VAL A 126 0.46 3.01 -9.37
CA VAL A 126 1.11 4.16 -10.03
C VAL A 126 0.06 5.18 -10.46
N SER A 127 -1.05 4.74 -11.05
CA SER A 127 -2.11 5.64 -11.50
C SER A 127 -2.72 6.44 -10.34
N VAL A 128 -3.17 5.76 -9.27
CA VAL A 128 -3.80 6.42 -8.12
C VAL A 128 -2.82 7.32 -7.37
N MET A 129 -1.56 6.88 -7.21
CA MET A 129 -0.54 7.70 -6.55
C MET A 129 -0.14 8.90 -7.40
N ALA A 130 -0.08 8.79 -8.73
CA ALA A 130 0.17 9.93 -9.60
C ALA A 130 -0.90 11.02 -9.44
N PHE A 131 -2.18 10.64 -9.47
CA PHE A 131 -3.28 11.58 -9.22
C PHE A 131 -3.23 12.18 -7.82
N SER A 132 -2.96 11.35 -6.81
CA SER A 132 -2.96 11.78 -5.41
C SER A 132 -1.78 12.71 -5.09
N THR A 133 -0.60 12.43 -5.66
CA THR A 133 0.57 13.32 -5.57
C THR A 133 0.34 14.62 -6.33
N PHE A 134 -0.32 14.60 -7.49
CA PHE A 134 -0.69 15.82 -8.22
C PHE A 134 -1.60 16.73 -7.37
N ILE A 135 -2.62 16.15 -6.74
CA ILE A 135 -3.51 16.87 -5.81
C ILE A 135 -2.72 17.45 -4.62
N LEU A 136 -1.83 16.66 -4.01
CA LEU A 136 -1.04 17.09 -2.86
C LEU A 136 -0.14 18.29 -3.22
N TYR A 137 0.53 18.24 -4.37
CA TYR A 137 1.40 19.33 -4.82
C TYR A 137 0.65 20.61 -5.17
N TYR A 138 -0.50 20.51 -5.83
CA TYR A 138 -1.20 21.70 -6.34
C TYR A 138 -2.13 22.34 -5.30
N ILE A 139 -2.77 21.53 -4.44
CA ILE A 139 -3.82 21.99 -3.54
C ILE A 139 -3.35 22.09 -2.09
N LEU A 140 -2.53 21.13 -1.61
CA LEU A 140 -2.28 20.97 -0.17
C LEU A 140 -0.99 21.69 0.31
N PHE A 141 0.12 21.59 -0.43
CA PHE A 141 1.41 22.20 -0.05
C PHE A 141 2.18 22.83 -1.24
N PRO A 142 1.63 23.82 -1.96
CA PRO A 142 2.31 24.43 -3.09
C PRO A 142 3.65 25.09 -2.70
N LYS A 143 3.73 25.70 -1.51
CA LYS A 143 4.94 26.44 -1.06
C LYS A 143 6.13 25.56 -0.66
N LEU A 144 5.93 24.28 -0.33
CA LEU A 144 7.00 23.40 0.18
C LEU A 144 7.68 22.59 -0.94
N TYR A 145 6.91 22.17 -1.95
CA TYR A 145 7.38 21.23 -2.96
C TYR A 145 7.77 21.87 -4.30
N LEU A 146 7.15 22.99 -4.69
CA LEU A 146 7.54 23.76 -5.88
C LEU A 146 9.01 24.23 -5.86
N PRO A 147 9.57 24.78 -4.75
CA PRO A 147 10.98 25.16 -4.73
C PRO A 147 11.93 23.95 -4.79
N PHE A 148 11.52 22.78 -4.28
CA PHE A 148 12.32 21.56 -4.36
C PHE A 148 12.40 21.02 -5.81
N ALA A 149 11.29 21.04 -6.54
CA ALA A 149 11.25 20.67 -7.95
C ALA A 149 12.06 21.64 -8.83
N LYS A 150 12.02 22.94 -8.51
CA LYS A 150 12.82 23.97 -9.21
C LYS A 150 14.32 23.79 -9.00
N GLY A 151 14.74 23.34 -7.81
CA GLY A 151 16.14 23.01 -7.50
C GLY A 151 16.66 21.75 -8.22
N LEU A 152 15.80 20.76 -8.47
CA LEU A 152 16.13 19.54 -9.21
C LEU A 152 16.23 19.76 -10.73
N LEU A 153 15.46 20.69 -11.29
CA LEU A 153 15.50 21.08 -12.71
C LEU A 153 16.58 22.13 -13.02
N SER A 154 17.18 22.75 -12.00
CA SER A 154 18.21 23.78 -12.12
C SER A 154 19.65 23.23 -12.06
N ARG A 155 19.81 21.90 -11.95
CA ARG A 155 21.09 21.20 -12.10
C ARG A 155 21.07 20.37 -13.37
#